data_AF-A0A3B0YT09-F1
#
_entry.id   AF-A0A3B0YT09-F1
#
_cell.length_a   1.000
_cell.length_b   1.000
_cell.length_c   1.000
_cell.angle_alpha   90.00
_cell.angle_beta   90.00
_cell.angle_gamma   90.00
#
_symmetry.space_group_name_H-M   'P 1'
#
loop_
_entity.id
_entity.type
_entity.pdbx_description
1 polymer ?
#
loop_
_entity_poly.entity_id
_entity_poly.type
_entity_poly.pdbx_seq_one_letter_code
_entity_poly.pdbx_strand_id
1 'polypeptide(L)'
;MRDINISTCCRALRIQAMQQRIYILLVCFASIILFTPSYAASILGTKHDFTGLNERVGVVAMSGLAFSDFGTSCVYCHLPPEKEGADTTEKGGIPGWNRFVPATANFDLYDSRTLDNKVRTPSPVSLLCLSCHDGTMAVDMTVFRPDSFNTAEDTALHLRLNGANNLMNCGKCHNGTAAHEIEIKHLGTDLQNDHPISMTYAGLTHVDPDFRPPDGPYGFDNGVKLYEGKVECASCHNVHNPDVDILLRTSAERLCETCHIK
;
A
#
# COMPACT_ATOMS: atom_id res chain seq x y z
N MET A 1 10.17 75.72 33.70
CA MET A 1 10.83 74.51 34.21
C MET A 1 9.74 73.56 34.67
N ARG A 2 9.48 72.50 33.88
CA ARG A 2 8.64 71.38 34.29
C ARG A 2 9.60 70.21 34.45
N ASP A 3 9.83 69.82 35.70
CA ASP A 3 10.73 68.73 36.05
C ASP A 3 10.15 67.40 35.55
N ILE A 4 10.73 66.88 34.47
CA ILE A 4 10.45 65.54 34.01
C ILE A 4 11.12 64.59 35.00
N ASN A 5 10.31 64.02 35.89
CA ASN A 5 10.74 63.12 36.93
C ASN A 5 11.31 61.82 36.32
N ILE A 6 12.64 61.71 36.29
CA ILE A 6 13.42 60.60 35.71
C ILE A 6 12.94 59.22 36.19
N SER A 7 12.38 59.14 37.40
CA SER A 7 11.75 57.94 37.97
C SER A 7 10.60 57.39 37.12
N THR A 8 9.76 58.27 36.57
CA THR A 8 8.60 57.88 35.74
C THR A 8 9.01 57.38 34.36
N CYS A 9 10.09 57.92 33.79
CA CYS A 9 10.63 57.49 32.51
C CYS A 9 11.24 56.07 32.59
N CYS A 10 12.00 55.78 33.65
CA CYS A 10 12.57 54.44 33.88
C CYS A 10 11.50 53.35 34.13
N ARG A 11 10.37 53.69 34.76
CA ARG A 11 9.24 52.76 34.95
C ARG A 11 8.54 52.45 33.63
N ALA A 12 8.33 53.44 32.76
CA ALA A 12 7.69 53.24 31.46
C ALA A 12 8.51 52.33 30.53
N LEU A 13 9.84 52.54 30.50
CA LEU A 13 10.77 51.72 29.71
C LEU A 13 10.83 50.25 30.19
N ARG A 14 10.74 50.00 31.49
CA ARG A 14 10.67 48.63 32.04
C ARG A 14 9.36 47.93 31.71
N ILE A 15 8.23 48.64 31.70
CA ILE A 15 6.92 48.08 31.36
C ILE A 15 6.86 47.74 29.86
N GLN A 16 7.38 48.61 28.98
CA GLN A 16 7.48 48.32 27.54
C GLN A 16 8.37 47.12 27.24
N ALA A 17 9.53 47.00 27.90
CA ALA A 17 10.41 45.84 27.73
C ALA A 17 9.77 44.54 28.24
N MET A 18 8.95 44.60 29.30
CA MET A 18 8.23 43.44 29.83
C MET A 18 7.07 43.03 28.92
N GLN A 19 6.32 44.00 28.37
CA GLN A 19 5.23 43.72 27.43
C GLN A 19 5.74 43.19 26.08
N GLN A 20 6.88 43.68 25.58
CA GLN A 20 7.53 43.12 24.38
C GLN A 20 8.00 41.68 24.60
N ARG A 21 8.55 41.35 25.78
CA ARG A 21 8.95 39.97 26.11
C ARG A 21 7.75 39.02 26.20
N ILE A 22 6.63 39.48 26.77
CA ILE A 22 5.39 38.70 26.84
C ILE A 22 4.79 38.48 25.44
N TYR A 23 4.81 39.50 24.58
CA TYR A 23 4.35 39.38 23.20
C TYR A 23 5.22 38.42 22.37
N ILE A 24 6.55 38.48 22.51
CA ILE A 24 7.47 37.56 21.82
C ILE A 24 7.22 36.11 22.30
N LEU A 25 7.03 35.90 23.61
CA LEU A 25 6.71 34.58 24.15
C LEU A 25 5.34 34.04 23.66
N LEU A 26 4.31 34.89 23.58
CA LEU A 26 2.99 34.51 23.07
C LEU A 26 3.00 34.20 21.57
N VAL A 27 3.76 34.95 20.77
CA VAL A 27 3.93 34.70 19.33
C VAL A 27 4.75 33.42 19.09
N CYS A 28 5.78 33.15 19.88
CA CYS A 28 6.50 31.86 19.84
C CYS A 28 5.62 30.68 20.25
N PHE A 29 4.71 30.84 21.22
CA PHE A 29 3.78 29.77 21.64
C PHE A 29 2.68 29.51 20.60
N ALA A 30 2.20 30.56 19.90
CA ALA A 30 1.24 30.43 18.80
C ALA A 30 1.86 29.86 17.51
N SER A 31 3.20 29.86 17.39
CA SER A 31 3.93 29.33 16.23
C SER A 31 4.32 27.86 16.36
N ILE A 32 3.99 27.21 17.48
CA ILE A 32 3.98 25.74 17.58
C ILE A 32 2.69 25.26 16.90
N ILE A 33 2.64 25.44 15.59
CA ILE A 33 1.70 24.74 14.73
C ILE A 33 1.97 23.26 14.94
N LEU A 34 0.91 22.54 15.28
CA LEU A 34 0.83 21.10 15.36
C LEU A 34 1.59 20.46 14.18
N PHE A 35 2.84 20.07 14.41
CA PHE A 35 3.54 19.17 13.52
C PHE A 35 2.92 17.80 13.80
N THR A 36 1.77 17.52 13.20
CA THR A 36 1.27 16.16 13.13
C THR A 36 2.35 15.37 12.41
N PRO A 37 2.95 14.34 13.01
CA PRO A 37 3.82 13.45 12.26
C PRO A 37 2.95 12.87 11.15
N SER A 38 3.14 13.36 9.93
CA SER A 38 2.63 12.69 8.76
C SER A 38 3.44 11.42 8.70
N TYR A 39 2.89 10.31 9.21
CA TYR A 39 3.42 9.00 8.93
C TYR A 39 3.34 8.86 7.42
N ALA A 40 4.43 9.15 6.72
CA ALA A 40 4.57 8.75 5.35
C ALA A 40 4.41 7.23 5.38
N ALA A 41 3.32 6.75 4.78
CA ALA A 41 3.12 5.34 4.49
C ALA A 41 4.44 4.78 3.94
N SER A 42 5.04 3.85 4.67
CA SER A 42 6.31 3.25 4.29
C SER A 42 6.11 1.74 4.25
N ILE A 43 6.58 1.10 3.19
CA ILE A 43 6.58 -0.35 3.07
C ILE A 43 7.95 -0.94 3.42
N LEU A 44 8.88 -0.08 3.86
CA LEU A 44 10.25 -0.47 4.20
C LEU A 44 10.27 -1.43 5.39
N GLY A 45 11.01 -2.51 5.24
CA GLY A 45 11.10 -3.63 6.18
C GLY A 45 9.91 -4.60 6.15
N THR A 46 9.00 -4.48 5.18
CA THR A 46 7.91 -5.46 4.99
C THR A 46 8.32 -6.59 4.04
N LYS A 47 7.42 -7.55 3.81
CA LYS A 47 7.57 -8.54 2.74
C LYS A 47 7.42 -7.95 1.32
N HIS A 48 6.87 -6.73 1.22
CA HIS A 48 6.78 -5.98 -0.03
C HIS A 48 7.93 -4.96 -0.16
N ASP A 49 8.91 -5.00 0.76
CA ASP A 49 10.12 -4.21 0.64
C ASP A 49 11.15 -4.93 -0.24
N PHE A 50 11.18 -4.55 -1.52
CA PHE A 50 12.08 -5.15 -2.51
C PHE A 50 13.45 -4.46 -2.61
N THR A 51 13.80 -3.49 -1.76
CA THR A 51 15.11 -2.77 -1.87
C THR A 51 16.29 -3.49 -1.23
N GLY A 52 16.37 -4.81 -1.36
CA GLY A 52 17.56 -5.60 -0.99
C GLY A 52 17.90 -5.68 0.52
N LEU A 53 17.28 -4.87 1.37
CA LEU A 53 17.56 -4.77 2.81
C LEU A 53 16.28 -5.00 3.60
N ASN A 54 16.02 -6.24 3.99
CA ASN A 54 14.99 -6.51 5.00
C ASN A 54 15.64 -6.45 6.41
N GLU A 55 16.18 -5.28 6.76
CA GLU A 55 16.84 -5.04 8.06
C GLU A 55 15.91 -5.37 9.24
N ARG A 56 14.58 -5.21 9.09
CA ARG A 56 13.59 -5.55 10.14
C ARG A 56 13.46 -7.03 10.43
N VAL A 57 13.77 -7.93 9.48
CA VAL A 57 13.68 -9.39 9.67
C VAL A 57 15.05 -10.06 9.75
N GLY A 58 16.14 -9.28 9.69
CA GLY A 58 17.50 -9.78 9.86
C GLY A 58 17.97 -10.73 8.75
N VAL A 59 17.36 -10.69 7.57
CA VAL A 59 17.81 -11.49 6.41
C VAL A 59 18.32 -10.57 5.30
N VAL A 60 19.44 -10.97 4.69
CA VAL A 60 19.89 -10.42 3.42
C VAL A 60 18.85 -10.86 2.40
N ALA A 61 18.05 -9.92 1.86
CA ALA A 61 17.21 -10.25 0.72
C ALA A 61 18.13 -10.72 -0.41
N MET A 62 17.64 -11.61 -1.27
CA MET A 62 18.38 -12.18 -2.41
C MET A 62 18.72 -11.13 -3.49
N SER A 63 19.29 -10.01 -3.10
CA SER A 63 19.71 -8.90 -3.94
C SER A 63 20.70 -9.41 -4.98
N GLY A 64 20.45 -9.04 -6.24
CA GLY A 64 21.34 -9.29 -7.37
C GLY A 64 21.11 -10.58 -8.17
N LEU A 65 20.50 -11.63 -7.58
CA LEU A 65 20.21 -12.88 -8.31
C LEU A 65 18.72 -13.19 -8.43
N ALA A 66 17.89 -12.86 -7.44
CA ALA A 66 16.51 -13.32 -7.49
C ALA A 66 15.60 -12.43 -8.33
N PHE A 67 15.79 -11.13 -8.21
CA PHE A 67 15.00 -10.11 -8.89
C PHE A 67 15.86 -8.83 -8.99
N SER A 68 15.54 -7.97 -9.93
CA SER A 68 16.22 -6.69 -10.14
C SER A 68 15.84 -5.72 -9.03
N ASP A 69 16.83 -5.20 -8.31
CA ASP A 69 16.65 -4.11 -7.34
C ASP A 69 16.60 -2.77 -8.08
N PHE A 70 15.44 -2.12 -8.04
CA PHE A 70 15.22 -0.83 -8.69
C PHE A 70 15.52 0.37 -7.77
N GLY A 71 16.06 0.14 -6.57
CA GLY A 71 16.49 1.18 -5.63
C GLY A 71 15.37 1.88 -4.86
N THR A 72 14.11 1.52 -5.11
CA THR A 72 12.94 1.97 -4.35
C THR A 72 11.85 0.90 -4.34
N SER A 73 11.24 0.66 -3.19
CA SER A 73 10.22 -0.38 -3.04
C SER A 73 8.90 -0.01 -3.74
N CYS A 74 8.68 1.28 -4.01
CA CYS A 74 7.44 1.77 -4.60
C CYS A 74 7.32 1.46 -6.11
N VAL A 75 8.44 1.36 -6.84
CA VAL A 75 8.43 1.23 -8.30
C VAL A 75 7.90 -0.11 -8.79
N TYR A 76 7.87 -1.13 -7.93
CA TYR A 76 7.24 -2.41 -8.24
C TYR A 76 5.71 -2.30 -8.37
N CYS A 77 5.10 -1.22 -7.87
CA CYS A 77 3.66 -0.97 -7.98
C CYS A 77 3.37 0.31 -8.75
N HIS A 78 4.04 1.41 -8.38
CA HIS A 78 3.80 2.74 -8.90
C HIS A 78 4.78 3.08 -10.01
N LEU A 79 4.35 3.96 -10.92
CA LEU A 79 5.24 4.49 -11.95
C LEU A 79 6.36 5.27 -11.26
N PRO A 80 7.61 5.13 -11.73
CA PRO A 80 8.69 5.95 -11.20
C PRO A 80 8.44 7.43 -11.55
N PRO A 81 8.92 8.40 -10.74
CA PRO A 81 8.58 9.82 -10.89
C PRO A 81 8.82 10.38 -12.30
N GLU A 82 9.87 9.93 -12.97
CA GLU A 82 10.22 10.31 -14.34
C GLU A 82 9.24 9.81 -15.42
N LYS A 83 8.33 8.89 -15.07
CA LYS A 83 7.24 8.40 -15.93
C LYS A 83 5.87 8.79 -15.40
N GLU A 84 5.78 9.81 -14.53
CA GLU A 84 4.51 10.32 -14.03
C GLU A 84 3.56 10.66 -15.19
N GLY A 85 2.32 10.15 -15.12
CA GLY A 85 1.29 10.37 -16.13
C GLY A 85 1.44 9.52 -17.41
N ALA A 86 2.43 8.63 -17.51
CA ALA A 86 2.53 7.72 -18.65
C ALA A 86 1.38 6.69 -18.65
N ASP A 87 0.88 6.38 -19.84
CA ASP A 87 -0.10 5.31 -20.03
C ASP A 87 0.61 3.95 -20.12
N THR A 88 0.35 3.10 -19.13
CA THR A 88 0.92 1.76 -19.05
C THR A 88 0.24 0.79 -20.02
N THR A 89 -0.99 1.06 -20.44
CA THR A 89 -1.80 0.15 -21.26
C THR A 89 -1.26 -0.05 -22.67
N GLU A 90 -0.59 0.97 -23.24
CA GLU A 90 0.09 0.88 -24.53
C GLU A 90 1.21 -0.18 -24.55
N LYS A 91 1.71 -0.56 -23.37
CA LYS A 91 2.75 -1.57 -23.16
C LYS A 91 2.20 -2.88 -22.60
N GLY A 92 0.88 -3.07 -22.55
CA GLY A 92 0.25 -4.23 -21.90
C GLY A 92 0.26 -4.14 -20.36
N GLY A 93 0.42 -2.93 -19.82
CA GLY A 93 0.35 -2.64 -18.39
C GLY A 93 -1.07 -2.59 -17.85
N ILE A 94 -1.19 -2.82 -16.54
CA ILE A 94 -2.43 -2.58 -15.80
C ILE A 94 -2.63 -1.05 -15.75
N PRO A 95 -3.82 -0.53 -16.09
CA PRO A 95 -4.07 0.92 -16.12
C PRO A 95 -3.70 1.59 -14.78
N GLY A 96 -2.79 2.57 -14.83
CA GLY A 96 -2.35 3.36 -13.66
C GLY A 96 -1.31 2.69 -12.76
N TRP A 97 -0.85 1.47 -13.10
CA TRP A 97 0.10 0.71 -12.30
C TRP A 97 1.32 0.28 -13.11
N ASN A 98 2.48 0.27 -12.47
CA ASN A 98 3.74 -0.09 -13.09
C ASN A 98 3.96 -1.62 -13.17
N ARG A 99 2.89 -2.36 -13.47
CA ARG A 99 2.87 -3.83 -13.57
C ARG A 99 2.18 -4.23 -14.86
N PHE A 100 2.67 -5.29 -15.50
CA PHE A 100 1.98 -5.85 -16.66
C PHE A 100 0.69 -6.55 -16.24
N VAL A 101 -0.29 -6.57 -17.14
CA VAL A 101 -1.43 -7.46 -17.00
C VAL A 101 -0.90 -8.90 -17.08
N PRO A 102 -1.24 -9.78 -16.13
CA PRO A 102 -0.86 -11.18 -16.20
C PRO A 102 -1.24 -11.83 -17.52
N ALA A 103 -0.36 -12.69 -18.05
CA ALA A 103 -0.58 -13.38 -19.32
C ALA A 103 -1.69 -14.45 -19.26
N THR A 104 -2.23 -14.74 -18.07
CA THR A 104 -3.26 -15.74 -17.87
C THR A 104 -4.59 -15.26 -18.42
N ALA A 105 -5.13 -16.01 -19.38
CA ALA A 105 -6.34 -15.64 -20.07
C ALA A 105 -7.59 -15.59 -19.17
N ASN A 106 -7.60 -16.30 -18.02
CA ASN A 106 -8.74 -16.30 -17.10
C ASN A 106 -8.29 -16.53 -15.64
N PHE A 107 -8.94 -15.82 -14.71
CA PHE A 107 -8.97 -16.14 -13.28
C PHE A 107 -10.29 -16.85 -12.98
N ASP A 108 -10.25 -17.96 -12.24
CA ASP A 108 -11.46 -18.66 -11.79
C ASP A 108 -11.95 -18.00 -10.50
N LEU A 109 -12.77 -16.96 -10.65
CA LEU A 109 -13.29 -16.20 -9.53
C LEU A 109 -14.37 -16.99 -8.78
N TYR A 110 -14.46 -16.75 -7.47
CA TYR A 110 -15.57 -17.20 -6.65
C TYR A 110 -16.92 -16.87 -7.30
N ASP A 111 -17.75 -17.89 -7.50
CA ASP A 111 -19.11 -17.74 -7.97
C ASP A 111 -20.07 -18.63 -7.16
N SER A 112 -21.23 -18.08 -6.82
CA SER A 112 -22.29 -18.81 -6.13
C SER A 112 -23.67 -18.37 -6.61
N ARG A 113 -24.72 -19.10 -6.21
CA ARG A 113 -26.11 -18.73 -6.53
C ARG A 113 -26.61 -17.52 -5.73
N THR A 114 -25.96 -17.23 -4.60
CA THR A 114 -26.31 -16.17 -3.67
C THR A 114 -25.36 -14.98 -3.79
N LEU A 115 -24.49 -14.96 -4.80
CA LEU A 115 -23.62 -13.83 -5.09
C LEU A 115 -24.34 -12.85 -6.01
N ASP A 116 -24.62 -11.65 -5.49
CA ASP A 116 -25.34 -10.60 -6.21
C ASP A 116 -24.54 -10.07 -7.41
N ASN A 117 -23.33 -9.58 -7.13
CA ASN A 117 -22.51 -8.87 -8.11
C ASN A 117 -21.40 -9.78 -8.63
N LYS A 118 -21.76 -10.62 -9.61
CA LYS A 118 -20.81 -11.54 -10.26
C LYS A 118 -19.78 -10.78 -11.09
N VAL A 119 -18.54 -11.25 -11.04
CA VAL A 119 -17.40 -10.70 -11.78
C VAL A 119 -16.74 -11.82 -12.55
N ARG A 120 -16.26 -11.51 -13.76
CA ARG A 120 -15.55 -12.47 -14.62
C ARG A 120 -14.08 -12.11 -14.83
N THR A 121 -13.71 -10.86 -14.54
CA THR A 121 -12.36 -10.33 -14.73
C THR A 121 -12.01 -9.44 -13.55
N PRO A 122 -10.87 -9.66 -12.88
CA PRO A 122 -10.41 -8.75 -11.84
C PRO A 122 -10.22 -7.32 -12.37
N SER A 123 -10.47 -6.34 -11.52
CA SER A 123 -10.24 -4.92 -11.80
C SER A 123 -8.75 -4.60 -11.75
N PRO A 124 -8.32 -3.42 -12.24
CA PRO A 124 -6.93 -2.99 -12.14
C PRO A 124 -6.33 -3.06 -10.73
N VAL A 125 -7.11 -2.76 -9.68
CA VAL A 125 -6.62 -2.77 -8.29
C VAL A 125 -6.31 -4.19 -7.82
N SER A 126 -7.17 -5.16 -8.11
CA SER A 126 -6.90 -6.56 -7.77
C SER A 126 -5.85 -7.18 -8.68
N LEU A 127 -5.84 -6.82 -9.98
CA LEU A 127 -4.80 -7.26 -10.91
C LEU A 127 -3.41 -6.83 -10.47
N LEU A 128 -3.25 -5.67 -9.83
CA LEU A 128 -1.96 -5.26 -9.27
C LEU A 128 -1.44 -6.32 -8.29
N CYS A 129 -2.27 -6.72 -7.32
CA CYS A 129 -1.89 -7.73 -6.34
C CYS A 129 -1.63 -9.08 -7.02
N LEU A 130 -2.57 -9.51 -7.88
CA LEU A 130 -2.48 -10.77 -8.59
C LEU A 130 -1.27 -10.82 -9.54
N SER A 131 -0.79 -9.69 -10.06
CA SER A 131 0.41 -9.67 -10.90
C SER A 131 1.64 -10.24 -10.19
N CYS A 132 1.69 -10.23 -8.86
CA CYS A 132 2.72 -10.95 -8.10
C CYS A 132 2.19 -12.30 -7.59
N HIS A 133 0.97 -12.29 -7.04
CA HIS A 133 0.40 -13.41 -6.28
C HIS A 133 -0.17 -14.56 -7.12
N ASP A 134 -0.37 -14.35 -8.41
CA ASP A 134 -0.79 -15.41 -9.34
C ASP A 134 0.34 -16.38 -9.71
N GLY A 135 1.60 -16.01 -9.41
CA GLY A 135 2.79 -16.80 -9.70
C GLY A 135 3.15 -16.94 -11.18
N THR A 136 2.59 -16.13 -12.08
CA THR A 136 2.74 -16.28 -13.54
C THR A 136 3.87 -15.44 -14.11
N MET A 137 4.16 -14.31 -13.48
CA MET A 137 5.21 -13.38 -13.86
C MET A 137 6.17 -13.10 -12.70
N ALA A 138 7.32 -12.53 -13.03
CA ALA A 138 8.34 -12.23 -12.03
C ALA A 138 7.94 -11.05 -11.15
N VAL A 139 8.42 -11.04 -9.91
CA VAL A 139 8.10 -9.99 -8.93
C VAL A 139 8.64 -8.61 -9.34
N ASP A 140 9.70 -8.56 -10.13
CA ASP A 140 10.36 -7.37 -10.68
C ASP A 140 9.92 -6.99 -12.10
N MET A 141 8.96 -7.72 -12.67
CA MET A 141 8.51 -7.45 -14.03
C MET A 141 7.58 -6.22 -14.10
N THR A 142 8.19 -5.03 -14.18
CA THR A 142 7.52 -3.73 -14.25
C THR A 142 7.44 -3.18 -15.68
N VAL A 143 6.45 -2.32 -15.94
CA VAL A 143 6.24 -1.69 -17.27
C VAL A 143 7.37 -0.70 -17.57
N PHE A 144 7.73 0.08 -16.57
CA PHE A 144 8.80 1.06 -16.59
C PHE A 144 9.80 0.75 -15.48
N ARG A 145 11.08 0.75 -15.84
CA ARG A 145 12.19 0.73 -14.88
C ARG A 145 12.63 2.18 -14.62
N PRO A 146 13.19 2.48 -13.44
CA PRO A 146 13.80 3.79 -13.21
C PRO A 146 14.89 4.09 -14.23
N ASP A 147 15.03 5.36 -14.63
CA ASP A 147 16.08 5.78 -15.58
C ASP A 147 17.49 5.58 -15.00
N SER A 148 17.61 5.46 -13.67
CA SER A 148 18.85 5.12 -12.98
C SER A 148 19.23 3.64 -13.07
N PHE A 149 18.34 2.76 -13.53
CA PHE A 149 18.58 1.32 -13.57
C PHE A 149 19.39 0.91 -14.81
N ASN A 150 20.57 0.32 -14.59
CA ASN A 150 21.42 -0.17 -15.66
C ASN A 150 20.98 -1.57 -16.11
N THR A 151 20.17 -1.64 -17.17
CA THR A 151 19.68 -2.92 -17.71
C THR A 151 20.81 -3.82 -18.24
N ALA A 152 21.96 -3.26 -18.64
CA ALA A 152 23.08 -4.06 -19.13
C ALA A 152 23.79 -4.85 -18.02
N GLU A 153 23.59 -4.46 -16.76
CA GLU A 153 24.14 -5.13 -15.57
C GLU A 153 23.11 -6.03 -14.88
N ASP A 154 21.91 -6.16 -15.44
CA ASP A 154 20.84 -6.98 -14.87
C ASP A 154 21.15 -8.47 -15.03
N THR A 155 21.51 -9.12 -13.93
CA THR A 155 21.79 -10.56 -13.85
C THR A 155 20.73 -11.33 -13.09
N ALA A 156 19.58 -10.70 -12.82
CA ALA A 156 18.51 -11.32 -12.07
C ALA A 156 17.90 -12.51 -12.83
N LEU A 157 17.49 -13.53 -12.06
CA LEU A 157 16.76 -14.70 -12.57
C LEU A 157 15.26 -14.43 -12.73
N HIS A 158 14.78 -13.25 -12.31
CA HIS A 158 13.40 -12.82 -12.39
C HIS A 158 12.42 -13.88 -11.82
N LEU A 159 12.58 -14.22 -10.54
CA LEU A 159 11.77 -15.26 -9.91
C LEU A 159 10.32 -14.84 -9.70
N ARG A 160 9.45 -15.85 -9.71
CA ARG A 160 8.02 -15.73 -9.48
C ARG A 160 7.66 -16.07 -8.04
N LEU A 161 6.65 -15.42 -7.49
CA LEU A 161 6.04 -15.80 -6.22
C LEU A 161 5.16 -17.05 -6.43
N ASN A 162 5.83 -18.19 -6.56
CA ASN A 162 5.20 -19.48 -6.82
C ASN A 162 5.80 -20.53 -5.88
N GLY A 163 4.96 -21.39 -5.31
CA GLY A 163 5.34 -22.41 -4.34
C GLY A 163 6.13 -23.60 -4.91
N ALA A 164 6.19 -23.76 -6.23
CA ALA A 164 6.82 -24.94 -6.82
C ALA A 164 8.36 -24.97 -6.62
N ASN A 165 8.88 -26.18 -6.44
CA ASN A 165 10.29 -26.43 -6.14
C ASN A 165 11.17 -26.45 -7.40
N ASN A 166 11.40 -25.28 -8.01
CA ASN A 166 12.35 -25.12 -9.13
C ASN A 166 13.07 -23.75 -9.09
N LEU A 167 14.15 -23.60 -9.85
CA LEU A 167 15.04 -22.44 -9.75
C LEU A 167 14.40 -21.11 -10.15
N MET A 168 13.27 -21.11 -10.87
CA MET A 168 12.58 -19.90 -11.33
C MET A 168 11.50 -19.42 -10.36
N ASN A 169 11.32 -20.14 -9.25
CA ASN A 169 10.24 -19.91 -8.30
C ASN A 169 10.80 -19.69 -6.91
N CYS A 170 10.34 -18.64 -6.23
CA CYS A 170 10.76 -18.34 -4.86
C CYS A 170 10.54 -19.54 -3.93
N GLY A 171 9.55 -20.40 -4.21
CA GLY A 171 9.19 -21.58 -3.43
C GLY A 171 10.30 -22.63 -3.29
N LYS A 172 11.29 -22.65 -4.19
CA LYS A 172 12.47 -23.53 -4.03
C LYS A 172 13.21 -23.27 -2.72
N CYS A 173 13.36 -22.01 -2.34
CA CYS A 173 14.01 -21.62 -1.09
C CYS A 173 12.99 -21.34 0.01
N HIS A 174 11.81 -20.82 -0.33
CA HIS A 174 10.76 -20.44 0.60
C HIS A 174 9.75 -21.57 0.88
N ASN A 175 10.27 -22.71 1.34
CA ASN A 175 9.53 -23.96 1.58
C ASN A 175 9.26 -24.25 3.07
N GLY A 176 9.43 -23.26 3.95
CA GLY A 176 9.31 -23.42 5.40
C GLY A 176 10.51 -24.07 6.09
N THR A 177 11.46 -24.62 5.33
CA THR A 177 12.69 -25.24 5.86
C THR A 177 13.92 -24.37 5.59
N ALA A 178 14.16 -24.00 4.33
CA ALA A 178 15.32 -23.19 3.96
C ALA A 178 15.10 -21.68 4.23
N ALA A 179 13.86 -21.23 4.07
CA ALA A 179 13.38 -19.91 4.45
C ALA A 179 11.89 -20.01 4.83
N HIS A 180 11.31 -18.90 5.29
CA HIS A 180 9.88 -18.84 5.57
C HIS A 180 9.05 -19.30 4.37
N GLU A 181 7.94 -19.95 4.65
CA GLU A 181 7.04 -20.48 3.62
C GLU A 181 6.34 -19.34 2.86
N ILE A 182 6.15 -19.53 1.55
CA ILE A 182 5.38 -18.62 0.70
C ILE A 182 4.22 -19.30 -0.03
N GLU A 183 4.02 -20.61 0.14
CA GLU A 183 3.01 -21.37 -0.60
C GLU A 183 1.62 -20.77 -0.39
N ILE A 184 1.26 -20.47 0.86
CA ILE A 184 -0.01 -19.79 1.20
C ILE A 184 -0.14 -18.35 0.68
N LYS A 185 0.96 -17.77 0.16
CA LYS A 185 0.98 -16.42 -0.43
C LYS A 185 0.98 -16.48 -1.95
N HIS A 186 1.17 -17.65 -2.55
CA HIS A 186 0.91 -17.89 -3.96
C HIS A 186 -0.57 -18.29 -4.11
N LEU A 187 -1.40 -17.32 -4.48
CA LEU A 187 -2.84 -17.52 -4.68
C LEU A 187 -3.10 -18.32 -5.97
N GLY A 188 -2.32 -18.04 -7.02
CA GLY A 188 -2.54 -18.61 -8.34
C GLY A 188 -3.69 -17.93 -9.08
N THR A 189 -4.25 -18.65 -10.06
CA THR A 189 -5.37 -18.16 -10.88
C THR A 189 -6.72 -18.72 -10.46
N ASP A 190 -6.73 -19.76 -9.62
CA ASP A 190 -7.95 -20.31 -9.03
C ASP A 190 -8.25 -19.58 -7.72
N LEU A 191 -9.27 -18.74 -7.76
CA LEU A 191 -9.72 -17.90 -6.65
C LEU A 191 -11.12 -18.33 -6.17
N GLN A 192 -11.54 -19.56 -6.49
CA GLN A 192 -12.88 -20.06 -6.15
C GLN A 192 -13.06 -20.33 -4.66
N ASN A 193 -11.98 -20.42 -3.88
CA ASN A 193 -11.97 -20.55 -2.43
C ASN A 193 -11.66 -19.23 -1.71
N ASP A 194 -11.38 -18.16 -2.44
CA ASP A 194 -11.10 -16.84 -1.90
C ASP A 194 -12.38 -16.00 -1.73
N HIS A 195 -12.29 -14.97 -0.89
CA HIS A 195 -13.35 -13.98 -0.80
C HIS A 195 -13.48 -13.26 -2.15
N PRO A 196 -14.69 -13.12 -2.72
CA PRO A 196 -14.86 -12.46 -4.00
C PRO A 196 -14.33 -11.01 -3.98
N ILE A 197 -13.68 -10.66 -5.09
CA ILE A 197 -13.00 -9.38 -5.34
C ILE A 197 -13.44 -8.80 -6.68
N SER A 198 -13.13 -7.52 -6.90
CA SER A 198 -13.48 -6.73 -8.06
C SER A 198 -14.97 -6.62 -8.35
N MET A 199 -15.79 -6.93 -7.35
CA MET A 199 -17.24 -6.84 -7.42
C MET A 199 -17.74 -5.54 -6.83
N THR A 200 -18.80 -4.99 -7.42
CA THR A 200 -19.54 -3.89 -6.82
C THR A 200 -20.03 -4.32 -5.44
N TYR A 201 -19.79 -3.48 -4.44
CA TYR A 201 -20.23 -3.76 -3.09
C TYR A 201 -21.78 -3.70 -2.99
N ALA A 202 -22.41 -4.79 -2.53
CA ALA A 202 -23.87 -4.91 -2.49
C ALA A 202 -24.54 -3.85 -1.60
N GLY A 203 -23.88 -3.48 -0.49
CA GLY A 203 -24.37 -2.47 0.46
C GLY A 203 -24.41 -1.03 -0.06
N LEU A 204 -23.94 -0.74 -1.28
CA LEU A 204 -23.98 0.62 -1.86
C LEU A 204 -25.38 1.09 -2.22
N THR A 205 -26.26 0.17 -2.57
CA THR A 205 -27.60 0.51 -3.09
C THR A 205 -28.70 0.33 -2.04
N HIS A 206 -28.35 -0.17 -0.85
CA HIS A 206 -29.29 -0.59 0.21
C HIS A 206 -30.35 -1.61 -0.25
N VAL A 207 -30.12 -2.27 -1.38
CA VAL A 207 -31.05 -3.27 -1.94
C VAL A 207 -30.93 -4.59 -1.21
N ASP A 208 -29.72 -4.96 -0.80
CA ASP A 208 -29.49 -6.17 -0.02
C ASP A 208 -29.43 -5.83 1.49
N PRO A 209 -30.43 -6.25 2.29
CA PRO A 209 -30.46 -6.01 3.73
C PRO A 209 -29.41 -6.81 4.52
N ASP A 210 -28.76 -7.80 3.91
CA ASP A 210 -27.71 -8.60 4.54
C ASP A 210 -26.34 -7.89 4.51
N PHE A 211 -26.27 -6.70 3.92
CA PHE A 211 -25.05 -5.89 3.84
C PHE A 211 -25.17 -4.55 4.58
N ARG A 212 -24.09 -4.17 5.26
CA ARG A 212 -23.99 -2.87 5.92
C ARG A 212 -23.75 -1.77 4.88
N PRO A 213 -24.41 -0.61 4.97
CA PRO A 213 -23.99 0.52 4.16
C PRO A 213 -22.61 1.02 4.61
N PRO A 214 -21.79 1.56 3.70
CA PRO A 214 -20.52 2.17 4.08
C PRO A 214 -20.76 3.44 4.92
N ASP A 215 -19.88 3.68 5.89
CA ASP A 215 -19.95 4.85 6.78
C ASP A 215 -19.63 6.16 6.03
N GLY A 216 -18.93 6.08 4.89
CA GLY A 216 -18.60 7.23 4.05
C GLY A 216 -18.25 6.87 2.61
N PRO A 217 -17.87 7.87 1.78
CA PRO A 217 -17.62 7.68 0.34
C PRO A 217 -16.47 6.72 0.02
N TYR A 218 -15.61 6.44 1.00
CA TYR A 218 -14.41 5.61 0.84
C TYR A 218 -14.50 4.26 1.56
N GLY A 219 -15.65 3.90 2.16
CA GLY A 219 -15.83 2.64 2.89
C GLY A 219 -16.23 2.87 4.35
N PHE A 220 -15.54 2.18 5.27
CA PHE A 220 -15.94 2.03 6.66
C PHE A 220 -14.96 2.71 7.63
N ASP A 221 -15.47 3.09 8.80
CA ASP A 221 -14.71 3.81 9.84
C ASP A 221 -13.63 2.96 10.49
N ASN A 222 -13.78 1.63 10.46
CA ASN A 222 -12.76 0.69 10.96
C ASN A 222 -11.54 0.53 10.03
N GLY A 223 -11.47 1.31 8.96
CA GLY A 223 -10.32 1.36 8.05
C GLY A 223 -10.47 0.53 6.79
N VAL A 224 -11.46 -0.39 6.70
CA VAL A 224 -11.83 -1.09 5.47
C VAL A 224 -12.28 -0.09 4.42
N LYS A 225 -11.79 -0.23 3.19
CA LYS A 225 -12.05 0.73 2.10
C LYS A 225 -12.81 0.08 0.96
N LEU A 226 -13.50 0.90 0.16
CA LEU A 226 -14.02 0.52 -1.15
C LEU A 226 -13.29 1.33 -2.22
N TYR A 227 -13.02 0.71 -3.37
CA TYR A 227 -12.32 1.35 -4.49
C TYR A 227 -13.30 1.48 -5.63
N GLU A 228 -13.72 2.71 -5.95
CA GLU A 228 -14.76 2.96 -6.95
C GLU A 228 -16.05 2.16 -6.70
N GLY A 229 -16.39 1.99 -5.42
CA GLY A 229 -17.55 1.19 -5.00
C GLY A 229 -17.37 -0.33 -5.10
N LYS A 230 -16.15 -0.81 -5.37
CA LYS A 230 -15.84 -2.24 -5.45
C LYS A 230 -15.12 -2.74 -4.20
N VAL A 231 -15.35 -4.01 -3.89
CA VAL A 231 -14.54 -4.80 -2.97
C VAL A 231 -13.32 -5.30 -3.74
N GLU A 232 -12.13 -5.00 -3.25
CA GLU A 232 -10.83 -5.36 -3.86
C GLU A 232 -9.90 -5.95 -2.80
N CYS A 233 -8.77 -6.55 -3.19
CA CYS A 233 -7.74 -6.99 -2.24
C CYS A 233 -7.37 -5.86 -1.25
N ALA A 234 -7.18 -4.64 -1.78
CA ALA A 234 -6.81 -3.46 -1.00
C ALA A 234 -7.94 -2.91 -0.09
N SER A 235 -9.15 -3.49 -0.17
CA SER A 235 -10.28 -3.17 0.73
C SER A 235 -10.04 -3.68 2.13
N CYS A 236 -9.41 -4.86 2.24
CA CYS A 236 -9.05 -5.50 3.49
C CYS A 236 -7.55 -5.35 3.80
N HIS A 237 -6.70 -5.35 2.76
CA HIS A 237 -5.25 -5.21 2.90
C HIS A 237 -4.79 -3.77 2.71
N ASN A 238 -3.87 -3.30 3.55
CA ASN A 238 -3.22 -2.01 3.50
C ASN A 238 -1.71 -2.21 3.37
N VAL A 239 -1.25 -2.35 2.12
CA VAL A 239 0.18 -2.51 1.80
C VAL A 239 1.05 -1.38 2.34
N HIS A 240 0.46 -0.21 2.54
CA HIS A 240 1.12 1.00 3.03
C HIS A 240 1.26 1.06 4.56
N ASN A 241 0.71 0.10 5.30
CA ASN A 241 0.90 -0.03 6.74
C ASN A 241 1.78 -1.26 7.03
N PRO A 242 3.06 -1.06 7.37
CA PRO A 242 4.02 -2.15 7.52
C PRO A 242 3.88 -2.90 8.84
N ASP A 243 3.15 -2.34 9.82
CA ASP A 243 3.15 -2.79 11.20
C ASP A 243 1.99 -3.74 11.53
N VAL A 244 1.22 -4.17 10.52
CA VAL A 244 0.06 -5.07 10.67
C VAL A 244 0.31 -6.44 10.03
N ASP A 245 -0.01 -7.50 10.78
CA ASP A 245 0.08 -8.86 10.25
C ASP A 245 -0.82 -9.02 9.02
N ILE A 246 -0.31 -9.73 8.02
CA ILE A 246 -0.89 -9.90 6.67
C ILE A 246 -1.48 -8.61 6.06
N LEU A 247 -1.01 -7.45 6.48
CA LEU A 247 -1.45 -6.13 6.02
C LEU A 247 -2.93 -5.81 6.30
N LEU A 248 -3.60 -6.44 7.25
CA LEU A 248 -5.04 -6.19 7.43
C LEU A 248 -5.36 -4.79 7.98
N ARG A 249 -6.44 -4.20 7.48
CA ARG A 249 -6.99 -2.90 7.92
C ARG A 249 -7.71 -2.96 9.26
N THR A 250 -8.28 -4.12 9.58
CA THR A 250 -8.92 -4.45 10.86
C THR A 250 -8.62 -5.91 11.19
N SER A 251 -8.89 -6.34 12.42
CA SER A 251 -8.66 -7.73 12.81
C SER A 251 -9.49 -8.73 11.99
N ALA A 252 -8.94 -9.92 11.76
CA ALA A 252 -9.52 -10.92 10.86
C ALA A 252 -10.94 -11.33 11.27
N GLU A 253 -11.21 -11.40 12.57
CA GLU A 253 -12.52 -11.74 13.12
C GLU A 253 -13.58 -10.66 12.88
N ARG A 254 -13.18 -9.41 12.61
CA ARG A 254 -14.09 -8.28 12.35
C ARG A 254 -14.27 -7.95 10.87
N LEU A 255 -13.44 -8.51 9.98
CA LEU A 255 -13.54 -8.23 8.54
C LEU A 255 -14.92 -8.57 7.99
N CYS A 256 -15.41 -9.78 8.27
CA CYS A 256 -16.71 -10.22 7.77
C CYS A 256 -17.85 -9.34 8.29
N GLU A 257 -17.79 -8.97 9.57
CA GLU A 257 -18.82 -8.14 10.24
C GLU A 257 -18.79 -6.68 9.79
N THR A 258 -17.72 -6.26 9.11
CA THR A 258 -17.64 -4.91 8.52
C THR A 258 -18.67 -4.75 7.41
N CYS A 259 -18.85 -5.80 6.61
CA CYS A 259 -19.68 -5.75 5.41
C CYS A 259 -20.99 -6.52 5.56
N HIS A 260 -20.99 -7.63 6.31
CA HIS A 260 -22.13 -8.53 6.42
C HIS A 260 -22.89 -8.33 7.73
N ILE A 261 -24.21 -8.36 7.62
CA ILE A 261 -25.15 -8.42 8.73
C ILE A 261 -25.55 -9.89 8.87
N LYS A 262 -25.36 -10.45 10.07
CA LYS A 262 -25.81 -11.80 10.41
C LYS A 262 -27.05 -11.73 11.28
#